data_AF-A0A956GT23-F1
#
_entry.id   AF-A0A956GT23-F1
#
_cell.length_a   1.000
_cell.length_b   1.000
_cell.length_c   1.000
_cell.angle_alpha   90.00
_cell.angle_beta   90.00
_cell.angle_gamma   90.00
#
_symmetry.space_group_name_H-M   'P 1'
#
loop_
_entity.id
_entity.type
_entity.pdbx_description
1 polymer ?
#
loop_
_entity_poly.entity_id
_entity_poly.type
_entity_poly.pdbx_seq_one_letter_code
_entity_poly.pdbx_strand_id
1 'polypeptide(L)'
;MRLSVRSTISVLATAALSLGLVACGGGGGDDDDDVQPTGDHYHYVVDSVTIPLDSTSATALGMDLDGDGTVDNQLGNILSALIQAGGQSLDLQGSIDTSVLQGDILLLADLQTTDLSAASAVGFSLYLGTNPNPAPCTDPNDITTCGQHLNGDATFDVDPSQPTGARVVGTIAGGTFNGGPGDLGLQIALSAGSPINLRLVNARARVTGITGTDLGNSIVAGAVPDENIQNDVIPAVHTTVSNVIADDCTGSGTDCGCTADSTGLTVLGIFDDDGDCTVTLDEIRMNSLIVTLLRPDVDTDGDGTNDALSVGVGATAIGATYTQP
;
A
#
# COMPACT_ATOMS: atom_id res chain seq x y z
N MET A 1 -26.44 56.93 -16.90
CA MET A 1 -25.71 56.51 -18.13
C MET A 1 -25.62 55.00 -18.12
N ARG A 2 -26.28 54.32 -19.06
CA ARG A 2 -26.25 52.86 -19.23
C ARG A 2 -25.22 52.54 -20.32
N LEU A 3 -24.18 51.76 -20.01
CA LEU A 3 -23.31 51.14 -21.02
C LEU A 3 -23.77 49.69 -21.23
N SER A 4 -24.17 49.39 -22.47
CA SER A 4 -24.50 48.05 -22.94
C SER A 4 -23.27 47.49 -23.66
N VAL A 5 -22.72 46.39 -23.14
CA VAL A 5 -21.62 45.64 -23.77
C VAL A 5 -22.24 44.44 -24.48
N ARG A 6 -21.99 44.33 -25.78
CA ARG A 6 -22.40 43.18 -26.61
C ARG A 6 -21.22 42.21 -26.70
N SER A 7 -21.37 41.02 -26.13
CA SER A 7 -20.42 39.91 -26.31
C SER A 7 -20.81 39.09 -27.54
N THR A 8 -19.86 38.99 -28.47
CA THR A 8 -19.94 38.17 -29.67
C THR A 8 -19.42 36.78 -29.33
N ILE A 9 -20.27 35.75 -29.44
CA ILE A 9 -19.93 34.35 -29.22
C ILE A 9 -19.50 33.75 -30.56
N SER A 10 -18.23 33.37 -30.69
CA SER A 10 -17.72 32.58 -31.81
C SER A 10 -17.76 31.10 -31.43
N VAL A 11 -18.56 30.32 -32.16
CA VAL A 11 -18.64 28.87 -32.05
C VAL A 11 -17.58 28.26 -32.98
N LEU A 12 -16.51 27.71 -32.42
CA LEU A 12 -15.57 26.85 -33.15
C LEU A 12 -16.09 25.40 -33.08
N ALA A 13 -16.41 24.83 -34.24
CA ALA A 13 -16.76 23.43 -34.39
C ALA A 13 -15.47 22.58 -34.48
N THR A 14 -15.13 21.89 -33.40
CA THR A 14 -14.01 20.93 -33.37
C THR A 14 -14.54 19.57 -33.82
N ALA A 15 -14.08 19.08 -34.97
CA ALA A 15 -14.37 17.73 -35.45
C ALA A 15 -13.61 16.70 -34.59
N ALA A 16 -14.32 15.96 -33.75
CA ALA A 16 -13.78 14.84 -33.01
C ALA A 16 -13.52 13.66 -33.96
N LEU A 17 -12.25 13.39 -34.27
CA LEU A 17 -11.82 12.12 -34.84
C LEU A 17 -11.91 11.07 -33.71
N SER A 18 -12.97 10.28 -33.71
CA SER A 18 -13.12 9.10 -32.88
C SER A 18 -12.16 8.01 -33.38
N LEU A 19 -10.96 7.96 -32.81
CA LEU A 19 -10.07 6.80 -32.91
C LEU A 19 -10.76 5.66 -32.16
N GLY A 20 -11.35 4.72 -32.91
CA GLY A 20 -11.92 3.50 -32.37
C GLY A 20 -10.81 2.64 -31.78
N LEU A 21 -10.67 2.66 -30.45
CA LEU A 21 -9.98 1.63 -29.70
C LEU A 21 -10.77 0.33 -29.90
N VAL A 22 -10.27 -0.53 -30.77
CA VAL A 22 -10.74 -1.91 -30.90
C VAL A 22 -10.24 -2.64 -29.66
N ALA A 23 -11.05 -2.68 -28.61
CA ALA A 23 -10.89 -3.62 -27.52
C ALA A 23 -11.23 -5.01 -28.08
N CYS A 24 -10.20 -5.73 -28.54
CA CYS A 24 -10.33 -7.08 -29.05
C CYS A 24 -10.59 -8.01 -27.87
N GLY A 25 -11.86 -8.22 -27.53
CA GLY A 25 -12.31 -9.29 -26.64
C GLY A 25 -12.12 -10.62 -27.36
N GLY A 26 -10.92 -11.20 -27.21
CA GLY A 26 -10.54 -12.50 -27.76
C GLY A 26 -11.17 -13.64 -26.97
N GLY A 27 -11.84 -14.54 -27.69
CA GLY A 27 -12.41 -15.75 -27.13
C GLY A 27 -11.39 -16.87 -26.97
N GLY A 28 -11.37 -17.45 -25.77
CA GLY A 28 -11.16 -18.88 -25.46
C GLY A 28 -10.16 -19.67 -26.28
N GLY A 29 -8.91 -19.21 -26.38
CA GLY A 29 -7.77 -20.05 -26.76
C GLY A 29 -6.76 -20.07 -25.61
N ASP A 30 -6.44 -21.26 -25.10
CA ASP A 30 -5.47 -21.55 -24.03
C ASP A 30 -4.00 -21.25 -24.41
N ASP A 31 -3.78 -20.22 -25.23
CA ASP A 31 -2.45 -19.71 -25.53
C ASP A 31 -2.19 -18.57 -24.56
N ASP A 32 -1.60 -18.90 -23.41
CA ASP A 32 -0.99 -17.96 -22.46
C ASP A 32 0.11 -17.15 -23.17
N ASP A 33 -0.29 -16.19 -24.00
CA ASP A 33 0.55 -15.12 -24.53
C ASP A 33 0.88 -14.17 -23.36
N ASP A 34 1.56 -14.70 -22.33
CA ASP A 34 2.09 -13.91 -21.21
C ASP A 34 3.05 -12.89 -21.80
N VAL A 35 2.59 -11.65 -21.85
CA VAL A 35 3.31 -10.52 -22.44
C VAL A 35 4.61 -10.37 -21.65
N GLN A 36 5.72 -10.87 -22.21
CA GLN A 36 7.01 -10.75 -21.53
C GLN A 36 7.44 -9.29 -21.54
N PRO A 37 7.68 -8.67 -20.37
CA PRO A 37 8.27 -7.35 -20.30
C PRO A 37 9.60 -7.29 -21.06
N THR A 38 9.89 -6.16 -21.68
CA THR A 38 11.13 -5.94 -22.43
C THR A 38 11.71 -4.56 -22.16
N GLY A 39 12.99 -4.40 -22.45
CA GLY A 39 13.70 -3.12 -22.33
C GLY A 39 14.62 -3.05 -21.13
N ASP A 40 15.01 -1.83 -20.78
CA ASP A 40 15.93 -1.54 -19.70
C ASP A 40 15.20 -1.57 -18.34
N HIS A 41 15.95 -1.90 -17.29
CA HIS A 41 15.47 -1.86 -15.92
C HIS A 41 15.79 -0.52 -15.28
N TYR A 42 14.79 0.06 -14.63
CA TYR A 42 14.90 1.28 -13.85
C TYR A 42 14.60 0.95 -12.39
N HIS A 43 15.56 1.25 -11.52
CA HIS A 43 15.55 0.86 -10.12
C HIS A 43 15.27 2.05 -9.22
N TYR A 44 14.37 1.85 -8.26
CA TYR A 44 13.95 2.89 -7.33
C TYR A 44 13.85 2.36 -5.90
N VAL A 45 13.99 3.24 -4.91
CA VAL A 45 13.62 3.00 -3.51
C VAL A 45 12.41 3.87 -3.20
N VAL A 46 11.41 3.26 -2.57
CA VAL A 46 10.21 3.96 -2.11
C VAL A 46 10.60 4.93 -1.00
N ASP A 47 10.34 6.23 -1.22
CA ASP A 47 10.70 7.30 -0.29
C ASP A 47 9.52 7.83 0.52
N SER A 48 8.28 7.52 0.09
CA SER A 48 7.07 7.75 0.87
C SER A 48 6.01 6.70 0.56
N VAL A 49 5.24 6.34 1.59
CA VAL A 49 4.05 5.49 1.48
C VAL A 49 2.89 6.25 2.10
N THR A 50 1.81 6.44 1.36
CA THR A 50 0.59 7.11 1.83
C THR A 50 -0.51 6.08 2.02
N ILE A 51 -1.04 5.98 3.22
CA ILE A 51 -2.23 5.18 3.50
C ILE A 51 -3.50 6.04 3.47
N PRO A 52 -4.67 5.45 3.18
CA PRO A 52 -5.94 6.15 3.32
C PRO A 52 -6.23 6.57 4.77
N LEU A 53 -6.48 7.86 4.98
CA LEU A 53 -6.86 8.42 6.29
C LEU A 53 -8.34 8.81 6.36
N ASP A 54 -9.01 8.82 5.21
CA ASP A 54 -10.45 9.04 5.06
C ASP A 54 -11.04 8.24 3.89
N SER A 55 -12.36 8.18 3.80
CA SER A 55 -13.07 7.45 2.73
C SER A 55 -12.76 7.98 1.32
N THR A 56 -12.42 9.27 1.18
CA THR A 56 -12.11 9.86 -0.12
C THR A 56 -10.75 9.38 -0.61
N SER A 57 -9.76 9.37 0.27
CA SER A 57 -8.43 8.81 0.02
C SER A 57 -8.48 7.30 -0.20
N ALA A 58 -9.38 6.58 0.48
CA ALA A 58 -9.57 5.14 0.27
C ALA A 58 -10.03 4.85 -1.16
N THR A 59 -11.02 5.60 -1.68
CA THR A 59 -11.42 5.50 -3.08
C THR A 59 -10.34 6.00 -4.04
N ALA A 60 -9.58 7.04 -3.69
CA ALA A 60 -8.54 7.59 -4.56
C ALA A 60 -7.33 6.63 -4.74
N LEU A 61 -7.03 5.83 -3.71
CA LEU A 61 -5.92 4.88 -3.66
C LEU A 61 -6.36 3.43 -3.90
N GLY A 62 -7.66 3.17 -4.08
CA GLY A 62 -8.17 1.85 -4.42
C GLY A 62 -8.12 1.56 -5.93
N MET A 63 -8.34 0.29 -6.28
CA MET A 63 -8.55 -0.16 -7.66
C MET A 63 -9.64 -1.22 -7.71
N ASP A 64 -10.25 -1.40 -8.87
CA ASP A 64 -11.17 -2.51 -9.17
C ASP A 64 -10.35 -3.80 -9.33
N LEU A 65 -10.42 -4.71 -8.37
CA LEU A 65 -9.59 -5.91 -8.30
C LEU A 65 -10.27 -7.11 -8.96
N ASP A 66 -11.58 -7.27 -8.81
CA ASP A 66 -12.37 -8.41 -9.32
C ASP A 66 -13.13 -8.12 -10.64
N GLY A 67 -13.12 -6.88 -11.12
CA GLY A 67 -13.72 -6.48 -12.38
C GLY A 67 -15.22 -6.17 -12.28
N ASP A 68 -15.76 -5.94 -11.09
CA ASP A 68 -17.17 -5.57 -10.90
C ASP A 68 -17.49 -4.09 -11.22
N GLY A 69 -16.46 -3.27 -11.45
CA GLY A 69 -16.56 -1.83 -11.71
C GLY A 69 -16.62 -0.94 -10.47
N THR A 70 -16.50 -1.52 -9.28
CA THR A 70 -16.36 -0.87 -7.98
C THR A 70 -14.88 -0.68 -7.66
N VAL A 71 -14.55 0.29 -6.80
CA VAL A 71 -13.18 0.49 -6.33
C VAL A 71 -13.00 -0.22 -5.00
N ASP A 72 -12.03 -1.13 -4.94
CA ASP A 72 -11.74 -1.92 -3.75
C ASP A 72 -10.58 -1.29 -2.96
N ASN A 73 -10.85 -0.97 -1.69
CA ASN A 73 -9.85 -0.56 -0.70
C ASN A 73 -10.42 -0.64 0.72
N GLN A 74 -10.93 -1.81 1.08
CA GLN A 74 -11.58 -2.05 2.36
C GLN A 74 -10.61 -1.82 3.53
N LEU A 75 -9.33 -2.19 3.41
CA LEU A 75 -8.34 -1.84 4.43
C LEU A 75 -8.22 -0.33 4.61
N GLY A 76 -8.23 0.45 3.54
CA GLY A 76 -8.25 1.91 3.62
C GLY A 76 -9.44 2.47 4.41
N ASN A 77 -10.63 1.92 4.18
CA ASN A 77 -11.85 2.30 4.91
C ASN A 77 -11.76 1.94 6.41
N ILE A 78 -11.15 0.80 6.73
CA ILE A 78 -10.91 0.35 8.10
C ILE A 78 -9.96 1.31 8.83
N LEU A 79 -8.80 1.60 8.23
CA LEU A 79 -7.79 2.48 8.82
C LEU A 79 -8.38 3.88 9.08
N SER A 80 -9.15 4.39 8.12
CA SER A 80 -9.88 5.64 8.25
C SER A 80 -10.84 5.65 9.44
N ALA A 81 -11.55 4.55 9.69
CA ALA A 81 -12.45 4.43 10.84
C ALA A 81 -11.70 4.32 12.18
N LEU A 82 -10.58 3.59 12.20
CA LEU A 82 -9.73 3.44 13.38
C LEU A 82 -9.10 4.78 13.80
N ILE A 83 -8.58 5.56 12.84
CA ILE A 83 -8.03 6.89 13.11
C ILE A 83 -9.11 7.83 13.68
N GLN A 84 -10.32 7.78 13.11
CA GLN A 84 -11.45 8.56 13.63
C GLN A 84 -11.87 8.15 15.05
N ALA A 85 -11.76 6.86 15.38
CA ALA A 85 -12.09 6.34 16.72
C ALA A 85 -11.00 6.61 17.76
N GLY A 86 -9.72 6.42 17.39
CA GLY A 86 -8.57 6.64 18.27
C GLY A 86 -8.21 8.12 18.45
N GLY A 87 -8.66 9.00 17.55
CA GLY A 87 -8.35 10.43 17.62
C GLY A 87 -6.87 10.70 17.37
N GLN A 88 -6.32 11.71 18.07
CA GLN A 88 -4.94 12.18 17.83
C GLN A 88 -3.85 11.22 18.33
N SER A 89 -4.20 10.18 19.10
CA SER A 89 -3.19 9.24 19.63
C SER A 89 -2.77 8.18 18.63
N LEU A 90 -3.54 7.97 17.55
CA LEU A 90 -3.24 6.98 16.52
C LEU A 90 -2.70 7.65 15.25
N ASP A 91 -1.39 7.92 15.25
CA ASP A 91 -0.68 8.48 14.09
C ASP A 91 -0.04 7.36 13.24
N LEU A 92 -0.87 6.68 12.45
CA LEU A 92 -0.42 5.60 11.57
C LEU A 92 0.48 6.11 10.44
N GLN A 93 0.13 7.26 9.84
CA GLN A 93 0.92 7.85 8.76
C GLN A 93 2.29 8.27 9.27
N GLY A 94 2.37 8.95 10.43
CA GLY A 94 3.65 9.31 11.04
C GLY A 94 4.49 8.09 11.44
N SER A 95 3.86 6.99 11.84
CA SER A 95 4.55 5.72 12.10
C SER A 95 5.17 5.15 10.83
N ILE A 96 4.41 5.11 9.72
CA ILE A 96 4.91 4.66 8.41
C ILE A 96 6.03 5.58 7.90
N ASP A 97 5.84 6.90 7.97
CA ASP A 97 6.85 7.89 7.55
C ASP A 97 8.15 7.69 8.34
N THR A 98 8.04 7.48 9.65
CA THR A 98 9.19 7.19 10.51
C THR A 98 9.88 5.88 10.13
N SER A 99 9.13 4.81 9.90
CA SER A 99 9.68 3.51 9.48
C SER A 99 10.36 3.57 8.12
N VAL A 100 9.85 4.34 7.16
CA VAL A 100 10.51 4.59 5.86
C VAL A 100 11.80 5.38 6.08
N LEU A 101 11.77 6.48 6.84
CA LEU A 101 12.94 7.30 7.12
C LEU A 101 14.07 6.52 7.83
N GLN A 102 13.70 5.65 8.77
CA GLN A 102 14.64 4.81 9.53
C GLN A 102 15.12 3.58 8.75
N GLY A 103 14.51 3.28 7.60
CA GLY A 103 14.82 2.08 6.81
C GLY A 103 14.35 0.79 7.49
N ASP A 104 13.33 0.85 8.34
CA ASP A 104 12.60 -0.33 8.81
C ASP A 104 11.70 -0.85 7.68
N ILE A 105 11.06 0.07 6.96
CA ILE A 105 10.41 -0.22 5.68
C ILE A 105 11.40 0.12 4.56
N LEU A 106 11.86 -0.91 3.86
CA LEU A 106 12.71 -0.78 2.67
C LEU A 106 12.02 -1.49 1.51
N LEU A 107 11.29 -0.72 0.71
CA LEU A 107 10.65 -1.21 -0.51
C LEU A 107 11.44 -0.72 -1.73
N LEU A 108 11.79 -1.64 -2.62
CA LEU A 108 12.50 -1.38 -3.87
C LEU A 108 11.54 -1.62 -5.04
N ALA A 109 11.47 -0.69 -5.98
CA ALA A 109 10.61 -0.82 -7.15
C ALA A 109 11.46 -0.95 -8.42
N ASP A 110 11.18 -1.98 -9.22
CA ASP A 110 11.76 -2.17 -10.55
C ASP A 110 10.71 -1.91 -11.63
N LEU A 111 11.08 -1.09 -12.62
CA LEU A 111 10.29 -0.86 -13.81
C LEU A 111 11.10 -1.29 -15.04
N GLN A 112 10.63 -2.33 -15.74
CA GLN A 112 11.24 -2.81 -16.97
C GLN A 112 10.47 -2.27 -18.18
N THR A 113 11.09 -1.41 -18.99
CA THR A 113 10.44 -0.81 -20.16
C THR A 113 11.41 -0.40 -21.27
N THR A 114 10.94 -0.43 -22.52
CA THR A 114 11.66 0.12 -23.67
C THR A 114 11.58 1.64 -23.77
N ASP A 115 10.57 2.27 -23.16
CA ASP A 115 10.33 3.72 -23.20
C ASP A 115 9.47 4.16 -22.00
N LEU A 116 9.89 5.23 -21.30
CA LEU A 116 9.20 5.73 -20.10
C LEU A 116 7.95 6.57 -20.41
N SER A 117 7.68 6.88 -21.69
CA SER A 117 6.54 7.67 -22.15
C SER A 117 5.47 6.84 -22.87
N ALA A 118 5.86 5.80 -23.61
CA ALA A 118 4.94 4.91 -24.32
C ALA A 118 5.54 3.52 -24.60
N ALA A 119 5.02 2.47 -23.96
CA ALA A 119 5.46 1.08 -24.15
C ALA A 119 4.30 0.09 -23.91
N SER A 120 4.28 -1.03 -24.64
CA SER A 120 3.17 -2.00 -24.60
C SER A 120 3.44 -3.28 -23.78
N ALA A 121 4.68 -3.48 -23.32
CA ALA A 121 5.11 -4.66 -22.59
C ALA A 121 6.03 -4.21 -21.44
N VAL A 122 5.42 -3.70 -20.39
CA VAL A 122 6.11 -3.10 -19.25
C VAL A 122 5.93 -3.99 -18.03
N GLY A 123 7.03 -4.28 -17.34
CA GLY A 123 7.03 -5.04 -16.09
C GLY A 123 7.20 -4.08 -14.91
N PHE A 124 6.47 -4.32 -13.83
CA PHE A 124 6.65 -3.63 -12.56
C PHE A 124 6.73 -4.65 -11.43
N SER A 125 7.78 -4.56 -10.63
CA SER A 125 8.03 -5.47 -9.51
C SER A 125 8.30 -4.67 -8.24
N LEU A 126 7.90 -5.23 -7.10
CA LEU A 126 8.25 -4.71 -5.78
C LEU A 126 9.07 -5.75 -5.02
N TYR A 127 10.19 -5.29 -4.45
CA TYR A 127 11.07 -6.09 -3.62
C TYR A 127 11.20 -5.46 -2.23
N LEU A 128 11.57 -6.28 -1.25
CA LEU A 128 12.03 -5.88 0.06
C LEU A 128 13.54 -5.69 -0.03
N GLY A 129 14.01 -4.55 0.44
CA GLY A 129 15.41 -4.18 0.48
C GLY A 129 16.05 -4.52 1.82
N THR A 130 17.36 -4.70 1.79
CA THR A 130 18.24 -4.84 2.96
C THR A 130 19.54 -4.09 2.70
N ASN A 131 20.35 -3.94 3.76
CA ASN A 131 21.69 -3.34 3.71
C ASN A 131 21.78 -1.98 2.95
N PRO A 132 20.93 -0.99 3.29
CA PRO A 132 20.99 0.33 2.68
C PRO A 132 22.37 0.97 2.89
N ASN A 133 22.93 1.51 1.81
CA ASN A 133 24.18 2.28 1.84
C ASN A 133 24.01 3.59 1.04
N PRO A 134 24.06 4.77 1.71
CA PRO A 134 24.41 4.98 3.11
C PRO A 134 23.37 4.38 4.09
N ALA A 135 23.80 4.11 5.33
CA ALA A 135 22.91 3.66 6.39
C ALA A 135 21.78 4.69 6.62
N PRO A 136 20.56 4.29 7.04
CA PRO A 136 19.41 5.18 7.00
C PRO A 136 19.57 6.44 7.84
N CYS A 137 20.20 6.32 9.01
CA CYS A 137 20.43 7.42 9.95
C CYS A 137 21.92 7.55 10.27
N THR A 138 22.40 8.77 10.48
CA THR A 138 23.75 8.98 11.02
C THR A 138 23.81 8.76 12.53
N ASP A 139 22.70 9.03 13.24
CA ASP A 139 22.47 8.64 14.63
C ASP A 139 21.10 7.93 14.70
N PRO A 140 21.04 6.63 15.07
CA PRO A 140 19.78 5.90 15.14
C PRO A 140 18.82 6.43 16.22
N ASN A 141 19.29 7.29 17.13
CA ASN A 141 18.46 7.89 18.19
C ASN A 141 17.95 9.30 17.81
N ASP A 142 18.39 9.86 16.69
CA ASP A 142 17.96 11.17 16.20
C ASP A 142 17.34 11.04 14.81
N ILE A 143 16.00 10.96 14.79
CA ILE A 143 15.19 10.85 13.58
C ILE A 143 15.47 11.97 12.58
N THR A 144 15.94 13.13 13.04
CA THR A 144 16.26 14.26 12.14
C THR A 144 17.50 14.01 11.29
N THR A 145 18.26 12.98 11.61
CA THR A 145 19.44 12.54 10.84
C THR A 145 19.16 11.36 9.90
N CYS A 146 17.93 10.85 9.89
CA CYS A 146 17.49 9.72 9.08
C CYS A 146 17.18 10.11 7.62
N GLY A 147 16.81 9.13 6.79
CA GLY A 147 16.54 9.31 5.36
C GLY A 147 17.78 9.42 4.47
N GLN A 148 18.98 9.09 4.96
CA GLN A 148 20.21 9.20 4.14
C GLN A 148 20.17 8.30 2.90
N HIS A 149 19.51 7.14 3.02
CA HIS A 149 19.32 6.17 1.94
C HIS A 149 18.27 6.61 0.91
N LEU A 150 17.57 7.72 1.16
CA LEU A 150 16.51 8.26 0.31
C LEU A 150 16.97 9.54 -0.42
N ASN A 151 18.23 9.57 -0.90
CA ASN A 151 18.80 10.72 -1.63
C ASN A 151 18.96 10.49 -3.16
N GLY A 152 18.52 9.34 -3.68
CA GLY A 152 18.50 9.06 -5.12
C GLY A 152 19.74 8.36 -5.69
N ASP A 153 20.75 8.08 -4.85
CA ASP A 153 22.01 7.43 -5.22
C ASP A 153 22.40 6.26 -4.31
N ALA A 154 21.50 5.86 -3.41
CA ALA A 154 21.74 4.79 -2.47
C ALA A 154 21.79 3.41 -3.14
N THR A 155 22.57 2.51 -2.55
CA THR A 155 22.67 1.10 -2.95
C THR A 155 21.98 0.20 -1.94
N PHE A 156 21.35 -0.88 -2.41
CA PHE A 156 20.63 -1.85 -1.59
C PHE A 156 20.91 -3.27 -2.05
N ASP A 157 20.67 -4.24 -1.16
CA ASP A 157 20.52 -5.65 -1.50
C ASP A 157 19.03 -6.01 -1.52
N VAL A 158 18.60 -6.92 -2.40
CA VAL A 158 17.25 -7.50 -2.36
C VAL A 158 17.21 -8.60 -1.31
N ASP A 159 16.18 -8.61 -0.45
CA ASP A 159 15.98 -9.66 0.55
C ASP A 159 15.81 -11.03 -0.14
N PRO A 160 16.72 -12.00 0.10
CA PRO A 160 16.70 -13.29 -0.57
C PRO A 160 15.54 -14.20 -0.14
N SER A 161 14.79 -13.84 0.91
CA SER A 161 13.65 -14.61 1.39
C SER A 161 12.36 -14.36 0.59
N GLN A 162 12.36 -13.35 -0.28
CA GLN A 162 11.19 -13.02 -1.07
C GLN A 162 10.90 -14.02 -2.19
N PRO A 163 9.62 -14.22 -2.54
CA PRO A 163 9.25 -14.95 -3.75
C PRO A 163 9.86 -14.29 -4.99
N THR A 164 10.52 -15.09 -5.84
CA THR A 164 11.01 -14.62 -7.12
C THR A 164 9.86 -14.55 -8.13
N GLY A 165 9.90 -13.54 -9.00
CA GLY A 165 8.94 -13.40 -10.10
C GLY A 165 7.61 -12.72 -9.77
N ALA A 166 7.39 -12.25 -8.54
CA ALA A 166 6.25 -11.40 -8.19
C ALA A 166 6.34 -10.08 -8.97
N ARG A 167 5.48 -9.92 -9.98
CA ARG A 167 5.40 -8.74 -10.84
C ARG A 167 4.00 -8.55 -11.38
N VAL A 168 3.72 -7.33 -11.82
CA VAL A 168 2.57 -7.00 -12.66
C VAL A 168 3.05 -6.55 -14.03
N VAL A 169 2.33 -6.95 -15.07
CA VAL A 169 2.62 -6.57 -16.46
C VAL A 169 1.56 -5.61 -16.95
N GLY A 170 1.96 -4.65 -17.78
CA GLY A 170 1.05 -3.65 -18.31
C GLY A 170 1.64 -2.80 -19.43
N THR A 171 1.09 -1.59 -19.54
CA THR A 171 1.47 -0.63 -20.58
C THR A 171 1.79 0.72 -19.96
N ILE A 172 2.71 1.45 -20.59
CA ILE A 172 2.89 2.88 -20.37
C ILE A 172 2.21 3.61 -21.52
N ALA A 173 1.32 4.54 -21.20
CA ALA A 173 0.72 5.46 -22.17
C ALA A 173 0.73 6.88 -21.61
N GLY A 174 1.38 7.81 -22.31
CA GLY A 174 1.48 9.20 -21.87
C GLY A 174 2.23 9.36 -20.55
N GLY A 175 3.26 8.54 -20.31
CA GLY A 175 4.03 8.55 -19.06
C GLY A 175 3.27 8.01 -17.84
N THR A 176 2.17 7.29 -18.07
CA THR A 176 1.43 6.59 -17.02
C THR A 176 1.49 5.10 -17.26
N PHE A 177 2.09 4.36 -16.33
CA PHE A 177 2.00 2.91 -16.27
C PHE A 177 0.65 2.49 -15.68
N ASN A 178 0.01 1.52 -16.31
CA ASN A 178 -1.09 0.76 -15.73
C ASN A 178 -0.80 -0.72 -15.98
N GLY A 179 -0.71 -1.51 -14.92
CA GLY A 179 -0.46 -2.95 -15.00
C GLY A 179 -1.22 -3.76 -13.97
N GLY A 180 -1.23 -5.07 -14.20
CA GLY A 180 -1.97 -6.06 -13.42
C GLY A 180 -3.10 -6.70 -14.24
N PRO A 181 -3.72 -7.78 -13.71
CA PRO A 181 -3.45 -8.39 -12.41
C PRO A 181 -2.09 -9.10 -12.35
N GLY A 182 -1.59 -9.35 -11.15
CA GLY A 182 -0.37 -10.13 -10.87
C GLY A 182 -0.16 -10.28 -9.36
N ASP A 183 1.07 -10.60 -8.94
CA ASP A 183 1.42 -10.72 -7.51
C ASP A 183 2.45 -9.66 -7.13
N LEU A 184 2.31 -9.05 -5.95
CA LEU A 184 3.28 -8.09 -5.41
C LEU A 184 3.48 -8.31 -3.90
N GLY A 185 4.67 -7.95 -3.40
CA GLY A 185 4.93 -7.82 -1.96
C GLY A 185 4.79 -6.36 -1.51
N LEU A 186 4.06 -6.13 -0.44
CA LEU A 186 3.94 -4.81 0.19
C LEU A 186 4.34 -4.92 1.66
N GLN A 187 4.93 -3.86 2.21
CA GLN A 187 5.29 -3.80 3.62
C GLN A 187 4.59 -2.62 4.29
N ILE A 188 4.00 -2.85 5.46
CA ILE A 188 3.28 -1.82 6.23
C ILE A 188 3.70 -1.93 7.70
N ALA A 189 3.95 -0.78 8.34
CA ALA A 189 4.11 -0.70 9.79
C ALA A 189 2.84 -0.14 10.42
N LEU A 190 2.35 -0.77 11.50
CA LEU A 190 1.20 -0.29 12.26
C LEU A 190 1.61 0.56 13.49
N SER A 191 2.86 0.42 13.92
CA SER A 191 3.46 1.15 15.05
C SER A 191 4.98 1.08 14.94
N ALA A 192 5.70 1.64 15.92
CA ALA A 192 7.11 1.35 16.14
C ALA A 192 7.26 -0.16 16.40
N GLY A 193 7.73 -0.92 15.42
CA GLY A 193 7.79 -2.37 15.46
C GLY A 193 8.21 -2.97 14.13
N SER A 194 8.33 -4.30 14.09
CA SER A 194 8.64 -5.01 12.84
C SER A 194 7.51 -4.80 11.83
N PRO A 195 7.81 -4.36 10.60
CA PRO A 195 6.79 -4.22 9.58
C PRO A 195 6.16 -5.57 9.20
N ILE A 196 4.93 -5.51 8.72
CA ILE A 196 4.15 -6.64 8.24
C ILE A 196 4.39 -6.77 6.75
N ASN A 197 4.78 -7.96 6.31
CA ASN A 197 4.87 -8.29 4.89
C ASN A 197 3.52 -8.81 4.41
N LEU A 198 2.89 -8.08 3.49
CA LEU A 198 1.64 -8.44 2.85
C LEU A 198 1.92 -9.01 1.47
N ARG A 199 1.45 -10.23 1.23
CA ARG A 199 1.36 -10.80 -0.11
C ARG A 199 0.08 -10.29 -0.76
N LEU A 200 0.22 -9.56 -1.85
CA LEU A 200 -0.88 -9.08 -2.66
C LEU A 200 -1.08 -10.02 -3.84
N VAL A 201 -2.28 -10.59 -3.96
CA VAL A 201 -2.76 -11.32 -5.15
C VAL A 201 -3.70 -10.45 -5.95
N ASN A 202 -3.86 -10.74 -7.24
CA ASN A 202 -4.60 -9.89 -8.19
C ASN A 202 -4.17 -8.42 -8.11
N ALA A 203 -2.89 -8.19 -7.80
CA ALA A 203 -2.31 -6.90 -7.59
C ALA A 203 -2.32 -6.08 -8.88
N ARG A 204 -2.55 -4.78 -8.74
CA ARG A 204 -2.55 -3.80 -9.80
C ARG A 204 -1.70 -2.61 -9.37
N ALA A 205 -1.03 -2.01 -10.35
CA ALA A 205 -0.24 -0.83 -10.11
C ALA A 205 -0.51 0.24 -11.16
N ARG A 206 -0.57 1.49 -10.70
CA ARG A 206 -0.69 2.68 -11.54
C ARG A 206 0.38 3.66 -11.13
N VAL A 207 1.26 4.03 -12.05
CA VAL A 207 2.36 4.95 -11.76
C VAL A 207 2.33 6.10 -12.76
N THR A 208 2.41 7.33 -12.26
CA THR A 208 2.43 8.55 -13.06
C THR A 208 3.70 9.34 -12.81
N GLY A 209 4.13 10.15 -13.78
CA GLY A 209 5.32 10.98 -13.62
C GLY A 209 6.61 10.16 -13.58
N ILE A 210 6.68 9.12 -14.40
CA ILE A 210 7.83 8.21 -14.49
C ILE A 210 9.01 8.92 -15.16
N THR A 211 10.16 8.94 -14.51
CA THR A 211 11.45 9.39 -15.07
C THR A 211 12.53 8.35 -14.78
N GLY A 212 13.73 8.51 -15.35
CA GLY A 212 14.85 7.60 -15.05
C GLY A 212 15.36 7.68 -13.60
N THR A 213 14.93 8.68 -12.82
CA THR A 213 15.39 8.93 -11.45
C THR A 213 14.26 9.02 -10.44
N ASP A 214 13.00 9.08 -10.88
CA ASP A 214 11.85 9.27 -9.99
C ASP A 214 10.66 8.45 -10.51
N LEU A 215 9.94 7.81 -9.57
CA LEU A 215 8.56 7.43 -9.75
C LEU A 215 7.71 8.45 -9.00
N GLY A 216 6.92 9.22 -9.74
CA GLY A 216 5.97 10.17 -9.17
C GLY A 216 4.85 9.46 -8.39
N ASN A 217 3.59 9.92 -8.54
CA ASN A 217 2.50 9.30 -7.80
C ASN A 217 2.27 7.88 -8.29
N SER A 218 2.45 6.91 -7.41
CA SER A 218 2.13 5.51 -7.63
C SER A 218 0.99 5.08 -6.71
N ILE A 219 0.19 4.14 -7.21
CA ILE A 219 -0.81 3.42 -6.44
C ILE A 219 -0.52 1.94 -6.63
N VAL A 220 -0.40 1.23 -5.52
CA VAL A 220 -0.27 -0.22 -5.48
C VAL A 220 -1.48 -0.74 -4.73
N ALA A 221 -2.29 -1.53 -5.42
CA ALA A 221 -3.47 -2.14 -4.85
C ALA A 221 -3.46 -3.65 -5.11
N GLY A 222 -4.14 -4.41 -4.27
CA GLY A 222 -4.28 -5.85 -4.43
C GLY A 222 -5.09 -6.45 -3.30
N ALA A 223 -5.31 -7.75 -3.38
CA ALA A 223 -6.06 -8.49 -2.38
C ALA A 223 -5.11 -9.25 -1.46
N VAL A 224 -5.34 -9.19 -0.15
CA VAL A 224 -4.63 -9.97 0.86
C VAL A 224 -5.48 -11.20 1.18
N PRO A 225 -5.05 -12.42 0.82
CA PRO A 225 -5.83 -13.62 1.10
C PRO A 225 -6.14 -13.79 2.59
N ASP A 226 -7.31 -14.31 2.95
CA ASP A 226 -7.70 -14.49 4.36
C ASP A 226 -6.65 -15.28 5.16
N GLU A 227 -6.02 -16.29 4.55
CA GLU A 227 -4.93 -17.03 5.19
C GLU A 227 -3.77 -16.11 5.65
N ASN A 228 -3.38 -15.13 4.83
CA ASN A 228 -2.37 -14.13 5.19
C ASN A 228 -2.87 -13.17 6.27
N ILE A 229 -4.17 -12.83 6.28
CA ILE A 229 -4.76 -12.02 7.35
C ILE A 229 -4.66 -12.77 8.69
N GLN A 230 -5.05 -14.04 8.71
CA GLN A 230 -5.09 -14.86 9.93
C GLN A 230 -3.69 -15.17 10.50
N ASN A 231 -2.70 -15.33 9.61
CA ASN A 231 -1.37 -15.79 9.97
C ASN A 231 -0.34 -14.65 10.13
N ASP A 232 -0.50 -13.53 9.42
CA ASP A 232 0.48 -12.44 9.39
C ASP A 232 -0.08 -11.16 10.02
N VAL A 233 -1.27 -10.72 9.58
CA VAL A 233 -1.85 -9.42 10.00
C VAL A 233 -2.33 -9.46 11.45
N ILE A 234 -3.18 -10.43 11.81
CA ILE A 234 -3.78 -10.50 13.15
C ILE A 234 -2.69 -10.65 14.25
N PRO A 235 -1.66 -11.50 14.11
CA PRO A 235 -0.57 -11.55 15.08
C PRO A 235 0.23 -10.25 15.22
N ALA A 236 0.39 -9.49 14.13
CA ALA A 236 1.05 -8.18 14.20
C ALA A 236 0.18 -7.11 14.89
N VAL A 237 -1.14 -7.14 14.66
CA VAL A 237 -2.10 -6.33 15.42
C VAL A 237 -2.04 -6.68 16.90
N HIS A 238 -1.97 -7.97 17.24
CA HIS A 238 -1.80 -8.45 18.62
C HIS A 238 -0.55 -7.90 19.29
N THR A 239 0.57 -7.94 18.57
CA THR A 239 1.84 -7.38 19.06
C THR A 239 1.72 -5.87 19.30
N THR A 240 1.10 -5.15 18.36
CA THR A 240 0.88 -3.69 18.46
C THR A 240 0.00 -3.34 19.66
N VAL A 241 -1.13 -4.03 19.81
CA VAL A 241 -2.07 -3.88 20.93
C VAL A 241 -1.37 -4.14 22.26
N SER A 242 -0.59 -5.23 22.34
CA SER A 242 0.15 -5.60 23.55
C SER A 242 1.17 -4.54 23.95
N ASN A 243 1.88 -3.95 22.98
CA ASN A 243 2.84 -2.88 23.24
C ASN A 243 2.16 -1.61 23.75
N VAL A 244 1.05 -1.20 23.14
CA VAL A 244 0.27 -0.03 23.59
C VAL A 244 -0.24 -0.23 25.02
N ILE A 245 -0.70 -1.42 25.37
CA ILE A 245 -1.11 -1.75 26.73
C ILE A 245 0.09 -1.69 27.69
N ALA A 246 1.23 -2.27 27.31
CA ALA A 246 2.42 -2.30 28.16
C ALA A 246 3.00 -0.90 28.43
N ASP A 247 2.86 0.03 27.48
CA ASP A 247 3.31 1.41 27.63
C ASP A 247 2.45 2.21 28.62
N ASP A 248 1.14 1.95 28.65
CA ASP A 248 0.17 2.75 29.41
C ASP A 248 -0.31 2.10 30.72
N CYS A 249 -0.11 0.79 30.88
CA CYS A 249 -0.71 -0.02 31.94
C CYS A 249 0.30 -0.87 32.71
N THR A 250 0.00 -1.14 33.98
CA THR A 250 0.88 -1.94 34.86
C THR A 250 0.45 -3.41 34.97
N GLY A 251 -0.68 -3.78 34.37
CA GLY A 251 -1.22 -5.15 34.39
C GLY A 251 -1.84 -5.55 35.73
N SER A 252 -2.14 -4.60 36.64
CA SER A 252 -2.75 -4.92 37.94
C SER A 252 -3.52 -3.76 38.54
N GLY A 253 -4.54 -4.06 39.35
CA GLY A 253 -5.36 -3.06 40.04
C GLY A 253 -6.68 -2.75 39.33
N THR A 254 -7.32 -1.64 39.70
CA THR A 254 -8.51 -1.14 38.99
C THR A 254 -8.08 -0.68 37.59
N ASP A 255 -8.86 -1.06 36.58
CA ASP A 255 -8.58 -0.73 35.17
C ASP A 255 -7.17 -1.15 34.72
N CYS A 256 -6.70 -2.30 35.21
CA CYS A 256 -5.38 -2.85 34.94
C CYS A 256 -4.21 -1.92 35.29
N GLY A 257 -4.47 -0.92 36.13
CA GLY A 257 -3.52 0.11 36.50
C GLY A 257 -3.08 0.97 35.31
N CYS A 258 -3.94 1.12 34.32
CA CYS A 258 -3.73 2.04 33.21
C CYS A 258 -3.84 3.49 33.68
N THR A 259 -3.11 4.38 32.99
CA THR A 259 -3.31 5.82 33.16
C THR A 259 -4.74 6.19 32.72
N ALA A 260 -5.42 7.05 33.49
CA ALA A 260 -6.77 7.48 33.14
C ALA A 260 -6.78 8.15 31.75
N ASP A 261 -7.78 7.83 30.94
CA ASP A 261 -7.95 8.31 29.56
C ASP A 261 -6.79 7.95 28.61
N SER A 262 -5.99 6.93 28.95
CA SER A 262 -4.90 6.46 28.09
C SER A 262 -5.38 5.62 26.90
N THR A 263 -4.51 5.47 25.91
CA THR A 263 -4.78 4.61 24.75
C THR A 263 -4.84 3.15 25.20
N GLY A 264 -3.93 2.71 26.07
CA GLY A 264 -3.93 1.36 26.63
C GLY A 264 -5.22 1.01 27.36
N LEU A 265 -5.80 1.94 28.14
CA LEU A 265 -7.10 1.71 28.79
C LEU A 265 -8.23 1.55 27.76
N THR A 266 -8.23 2.38 26.72
CA THR A 266 -9.22 2.32 25.64
C THR A 266 -9.10 0.99 24.87
N VAL A 267 -7.88 0.57 24.56
CA VAL A 267 -7.58 -0.68 23.85
C VAL A 267 -7.99 -1.90 24.67
N LEU A 268 -7.70 -1.93 25.98
CA LEU A 268 -8.20 -3.00 26.87
C LEU A 268 -9.72 -3.07 26.83
N GLY A 269 -10.43 -1.93 26.97
CA GLY A 269 -11.89 -1.90 26.92
C GLY A 269 -12.51 -2.38 25.60
N ILE A 270 -11.72 -2.45 24.52
CA ILE A 270 -12.14 -2.97 23.21
C ILE A 270 -11.83 -4.46 23.07
N PHE A 271 -10.66 -4.90 23.53
CA PHE A 271 -10.09 -6.20 23.18
C PHE A 271 -9.99 -7.21 24.34
N ASP A 272 -9.89 -6.77 25.59
CA ASP A 272 -9.82 -7.62 26.78
C ASP A 272 -11.26 -7.97 27.21
N ASP A 273 -11.80 -9.06 26.65
CA ASP A 273 -13.20 -9.45 26.84
C ASP A 273 -13.43 -10.10 28.21
N ASP A 274 -12.43 -10.83 28.71
CA ASP A 274 -12.53 -11.52 30.00
C ASP A 274 -12.05 -10.69 31.21
N GLY A 275 -11.40 -9.55 30.96
CA GLY A 275 -10.97 -8.58 31.95
C GLY A 275 -9.76 -9.03 32.76
N ASP A 276 -8.91 -9.88 32.20
CA ASP A 276 -7.72 -10.42 32.88
C ASP A 276 -6.47 -9.53 32.76
N CYS A 277 -6.61 -8.35 32.13
CA CYS A 277 -5.54 -7.38 31.86
C CYS A 277 -4.51 -7.83 30.81
N THR A 278 -4.81 -8.86 30.04
CA THR A 278 -4.01 -9.34 28.93
C THR A 278 -4.90 -9.52 27.70
N VAL A 279 -4.51 -8.95 26.57
CA VAL A 279 -5.18 -9.27 25.31
C VAL A 279 -4.49 -10.46 24.67
N THR A 280 -5.23 -11.52 24.44
CA THR A 280 -4.79 -12.73 23.76
C THR A 280 -5.05 -12.65 22.25
N LEU A 281 -4.41 -13.53 21.49
CA LEU A 281 -4.64 -13.63 20.04
C LEU A 281 -6.09 -14.07 19.73
N ASP A 282 -6.67 -14.93 20.55
CA ASP A 282 -8.03 -15.43 20.36
C ASP A 282 -9.06 -14.33 20.62
N GLU A 283 -8.84 -13.46 21.60
CA GLU A 283 -9.69 -12.29 21.82
C GLU A 283 -9.69 -11.34 20.62
N ILE A 284 -8.54 -11.08 20.01
CA ILE A 284 -8.47 -10.25 18.80
C ILE A 284 -9.20 -10.92 17.64
N ARG A 285 -9.02 -12.24 17.45
CA ARG A 285 -9.71 -13.00 16.39
C ARG A 285 -11.23 -13.03 16.55
N MET A 286 -11.70 -13.15 17.79
CA MET A 286 -13.12 -13.20 18.10
C MET A 286 -13.74 -11.81 18.27
N ASN A 287 -12.92 -10.76 18.29
CA ASN A 287 -13.39 -9.40 18.45
C ASN A 287 -14.30 -9.01 17.29
N SER A 288 -15.55 -8.66 17.60
CA SER A 288 -16.56 -8.33 16.58
C SER A 288 -16.16 -7.15 15.68
N LEU A 289 -15.36 -6.21 16.18
CA LEU A 289 -14.82 -5.11 15.40
C LEU A 289 -13.81 -5.65 14.38
N ILE A 290 -12.84 -6.45 14.81
CA ILE A 290 -11.81 -7.04 13.91
C ILE A 290 -12.44 -7.95 12.87
N VAL A 291 -13.36 -8.84 13.26
CA VAL A 291 -14.05 -9.74 12.33
C VAL A 291 -14.84 -8.95 11.27
N THR A 292 -15.46 -7.84 11.66
CA THR A 292 -16.22 -7.01 10.73
C THR A 292 -15.30 -6.22 9.80
N LEU A 293 -14.20 -5.70 10.35
CA LEU A 293 -13.25 -4.88 9.61
C LEU A 293 -12.47 -5.76 8.61
N LEU A 294 -11.82 -6.82 9.08
CA LEU A 294 -10.96 -7.69 8.27
C LEU A 294 -11.74 -8.75 7.47
N ARG A 295 -13.05 -8.60 7.32
CA ARG A 295 -13.85 -9.52 6.52
C ARG A 295 -13.41 -9.41 5.05
N PRO A 296 -13.17 -10.53 4.36
CA PRO A 296 -12.97 -10.54 2.92
C PRO A 296 -14.02 -9.75 2.15
N ASP A 297 -13.58 -8.93 1.22
CA ASP A 297 -14.42 -8.09 0.35
C ASP A 297 -14.20 -8.35 -1.15
N VAL A 298 -13.16 -9.09 -1.53
CA VAL A 298 -12.84 -9.44 -2.92
C VAL A 298 -12.89 -10.96 -3.12
N ASP A 299 -13.47 -11.39 -4.24
CA ASP A 299 -13.44 -12.77 -4.74
C ASP A 299 -12.28 -12.93 -5.73
N THR A 300 -11.21 -13.62 -5.31
CA THR A 300 -9.99 -13.75 -6.11
C THR A 300 -9.95 -14.98 -7.01
N ASP A 301 -10.81 -15.98 -6.79
CA ASP A 301 -10.84 -17.24 -7.54
C ASP A 301 -12.09 -17.40 -8.44
N GLY A 302 -13.04 -16.48 -8.34
CA GLY A 302 -14.24 -16.40 -9.16
C GLY A 302 -15.33 -17.38 -8.74
N ASP A 303 -15.29 -17.92 -7.51
CA ASP A 303 -16.31 -18.85 -7.01
C ASP A 303 -17.60 -18.17 -6.51
N GLY A 304 -17.60 -16.83 -6.45
CA GLY A 304 -18.68 -15.98 -5.96
C GLY A 304 -18.64 -15.69 -4.47
N THR A 305 -17.57 -16.07 -3.77
CA THR A 305 -17.35 -15.86 -2.34
C THR A 305 -16.10 -15.03 -2.13
N ASN A 306 -16.23 -13.93 -1.40
CA ASN A 306 -15.08 -13.12 -1.06
C ASN A 306 -14.11 -13.90 -0.15
N ASP A 307 -12.84 -13.98 -0.54
CA ASP A 307 -11.79 -14.78 0.09
C ASP A 307 -10.52 -13.96 0.41
N ALA A 308 -10.50 -12.68 0.01
CA ALA A 308 -9.42 -11.75 0.31
C ALA A 308 -9.90 -10.36 0.71
N LEU A 309 -9.04 -9.63 1.43
CA LEU A 309 -9.24 -8.23 1.82
C LEU A 309 -8.51 -7.29 0.86
N SER A 310 -9.21 -6.33 0.27
CA SER A 310 -8.60 -5.33 -0.61
C SER A 310 -7.79 -4.29 0.16
N VAL A 311 -6.62 -3.98 -0.38
CA VAL A 311 -5.73 -2.92 0.09
C VAL A 311 -5.28 -2.08 -1.08
N GLY A 312 -5.23 -0.77 -0.88
CA GLY A 312 -4.67 0.20 -1.82
C GLY A 312 -3.90 1.28 -1.08
N VAL A 313 -2.63 1.46 -1.44
CA VAL A 313 -1.73 2.48 -0.89
C VAL A 313 -1.15 3.35 -1.99
N GLY A 314 -0.87 4.60 -1.65
CA GLY A 314 -0.06 5.49 -2.49
C GLY A 314 1.41 5.36 -2.15
N ALA A 315 2.29 5.66 -3.10
CA ALA A 315 3.71 5.78 -2.83
C ALA A 315 4.40 6.72 -3.84
N THR A 316 5.57 7.21 -3.46
CA THR A 316 6.56 7.82 -4.37
C THR A 316 7.87 7.06 -4.24
N ALA A 317 8.74 7.16 -5.24
CA ALA A 317 10.05 6.54 -5.20
C ALA A 317 11.09 7.37 -5.95
N ILE A 318 12.34 7.20 -5.58
CA ILE A 318 13.49 7.87 -6.17
C ILE A 318 14.53 6.85 -6.61
N GLY A 319 15.47 7.25 -7.46
CA GLY A 319 16.49 6.39 -8.03
C GLY A 319 17.28 5.62 -6.98
N ALA A 320 17.57 4.36 -7.26
CA ALA A 320 18.38 3.50 -6.40
C ALA A 320 19.24 2.57 -7.26
N THR A 321 20.21 1.91 -6.63
CA THR A 321 21.03 0.89 -7.29
C THR A 321 20.96 -0.43 -6.51
N TYR A 322 20.50 -1.49 -7.16
CA TYR A 322 20.55 -2.84 -6.63
C TYR A 322 20.59 -3.84 -7.80
N THR A 323 20.83 -5.12 -7.48
CA THR A 323 20.75 -6.20 -8.47
C THR A 323 19.47 -6.99 -8.23
N GLN A 324 18.63 -7.10 -9.26
CA GLN A 324 17.44 -7.94 -9.20
C GLN A 324 17.81 -9.43 -9.03
N PRO A 325 16.98 -10.23 -8.33
CA PRO A 325 17.22 -11.65 -8.10
C PRO A 325 17.17 -12.51 -9.37
#